data_AF-A0A7J5WB68-F1
#
_entry.id   AF-A0A7J5WB68-F1
#
_cell.length_a   1.000
_cell.length_b   1.000
_cell.length_c   1.000
_cell.angle_alpha   90.00
_cell.angle_beta   90.00
_cell.angle_gamma   90.00
#
_symmetry.space_group_name_H-M   'P 1'
#
loop_
_entity.id
_entity.type
_entity.pdbx_description
1 polymer ?
#
loop_
_entity_poly.entity_id
_entity_poly.type
_entity_poly.pdbx_seq_one_letter_code
_entity_poly.pdbx_strand_id
1 'polypeptide(L)'
;MLAVVAFVSTAAFLAAPILPARSEVDAPPIDVTAPVTASNCTPCHAVIGASRNPRVLFNHASHLIADCSACHFTNPHEAGKTTTPPMSSCFTCHGLTHGPTGVIASGECIDCHPKKYPLRPVSHVKDWKVKPHATASKAGVNGCLLCHDPVTGCDTCHIKENVNVGPMPAIYLRTVGVKPDQPSVLVDPDAPVSMSQCGFCHPDIDTFKAGRIIFKHEDHLKRDYQCTACHPVFPHRPASVDKNSMRACYRCHGLEHGANGAVATEKCEACHPKEFKLTPADHTVTFLSGQHKERALADGGYCTMCHKASVCVKCHNGGTKLASGKTSLKVIPADHRKPQWSSQHGPLFLAQKGQCAICHDSKSCQTCHQTTMPHPTDWLAAHAKSKGLSGPDCKVCHKEREACQDCHHATVRSVELVAKNCVKCHPEMKKEPATSIKNAGLAEHAVHFKVAEKKGKPYVCDDCHIGFGSTGVRVDNPLTGPHDMRGCYDCHGSLDIRNILIAPWPGSELCRRCHTDLKL
;
A
#
# COMPACT_ATOMS: atom_id res chain seq x y z
N MET A 1 5.43 -48.24 -61.04
CA MET A 1 4.49 -47.11 -61.18
C MET A 1 3.52 -47.13 -59.99
N LEU A 2 3.78 -46.33 -58.97
CA LEU A 2 2.82 -45.95 -57.95
C LEU A 2 3.14 -44.51 -57.58
N ALA A 3 2.32 -43.57 -58.06
CA ALA A 3 2.40 -42.16 -57.71
C ALA A 3 1.42 -41.92 -56.57
N VAL A 4 1.95 -41.55 -55.40
CA VAL A 4 1.16 -41.11 -54.25
C VAL A 4 0.90 -39.61 -54.42
N VAL A 5 -0.37 -39.25 -54.60
CA VAL A 5 -0.84 -37.86 -54.64
C VAL A 5 -0.98 -37.37 -53.20
N ALA A 6 -0.16 -36.40 -52.80
CA ALA A 6 -0.29 -35.71 -51.52
C ALA A 6 -1.33 -34.58 -51.65
N PHE A 7 -2.46 -34.73 -50.96
CA PHE A 7 -3.41 -33.64 -50.76
C PHE A 7 -2.87 -32.68 -49.70
N VAL A 8 -2.58 -31.44 -50.08
CA VAL A 8 -2.29 -30.35 -49.16
C VAL A 8 -3.62 -29.75 -48.71
N SER A 9 -4.06 -30.08 -47.50
CA SER A 9 -5.19 -29.42 -46.85
C SER A 9 -4.76 -28.05 -46.33
N THR A 10 -5.12 -26.98 -47.03
CA THR A 10 -5.03 -25.61 -46.50
C THR A 10 -6.13 -25.42 -45.46
N ALA A 11 -5.79 -25.53 -44.18
CA ALA A 11 -6.65 -25.10 -43.09
C ALA A 11 -6.72 -23.56 -43.10
N ALA A 12 -7.85 -23.03 -43.56
CA ALA A 12 -8.18 -21.62 -43.42
C ALA A 12 -8.40 -21.31 -41.92
N PHE A 13 -7.44 -20.62 -41.31
CA PHE A 13 -7.62 -20.02 -40.00
C PHE A 13 -8.65 -18.89 -40.10
N LEU A 14 -9.90 -19.20 -39.74
CA LEU A 14 -10.88 -18.18 -39.40
C LEU A 14 -10.39 -17.46 -38.14
N ALA A 15 -9.81 -16.28 -38.31
CA ALA A 15 -9.53 -15.36 -37.23
C ALA A 15 -10.87 -14.94 -36.61
N ALA A 16 -11.26 -15.58 -35.51
CA ALA A 16 -12.28 -15.03 -34.64
C ALA A 16 -11.79 -13.65 -34.16
N PRO A 17 -12.61 -12.59 -34.23
CA PRO A 17 -12.20 -11.32 -33.67
C PRO A 17 -11.97 -11.54 -32.17
N ILE A 18 -10.73 -11.37 -31.74
CA ILE A 18 -10.39 -11.26 -30.34
C ILE A 18 -11.10 -9.98 -29.89
N LEU A 19 -12.27 -10.14 -29.25
CA LEU A 19 -12.89 -9.07 -28.49
C LEU A 19 -11.80 -8.55 -27.54
N PRO A 20 -11.47 -7.25 -27.56
CA PRO A 20 -10.57 -6.71 -26.55
C PRO A 20 -11.16 -7.06 -25.19
N ALA A 21 -10.32 -7.63 -24.31
CA ALA A 21 -10.68 -7.75 -22.91
C ALA A 21 -11.18 -6.37 -22.46
N ARG A 22 -12.41 -6.31 -21.94
CA ARG A 22 -12.92 -5.08 -21.30
C ARG A 22 -11.83 -4.59 -20.35
N SER A 23 -11.37 -3.36 -20.53
CA SER A 23 -10.54 -2.71 -19.52
C SER A 23 -11.32 -2.74 -18.20
N GLU A 24 -10.66 -3.15 -17.11
CA GLU A 24 -11.18 -3.13 -15.72
C GLU A 24 -11.41 -1.71 -15.16
N VAL A 25 -11.62 -0.72 -16.03
CA VAL A 25 -11.96 0.66 -15.69
C VAL A 25 -13.21 0.98 -16.48
N ASP A 26 -14.26 1.42 -15.76
CA ASP A 26 -15.58 1.90 -16.25
C ASP A 26 -16.79 0.99 -15.96
N ALA A 27 -16.78 0.19 -14.89
CA ALA A 27 -18.06 -0.14 -14.26
C ALA A 27 -18.57 1.13 -13.56
N PRO A 28 -19.76 1.67 -13.88
CA PRO A 28 -20.27 2.84 -13.18
C PRO A 28 -20.52 2.49 -11.70
N PRO A 29 -20.35 3.47 -10.78
CA PRO A 29 -20.64 3.26 -9.37
C PRO A 29 -22.05 2.71 -9.15
N ILE A 30 -22.16 1.78 -8.21
CA ILE A 30 -23.41 1.12 -7.85
C ILE A 30 -24.19 2.04 -6.93
N ASP A 31 -25.34 2.52 -7.38
CA ASP A 31 -26.27 3.22 -6.49
C ASP A 31 -27.07 2.20 -5.66
N VAL A 32 -26.73 2.08 -4.38
CA VAL A 32 -27.38 1.14 -3.44
C VAL A 32 -28.70 1.67 -2.87
N THR A 33 -29.10 2.85 -3.30
CA THR A 33 -30.34 3.54 -2.93
C THR A 33 -31.22 3.86 -4.13
N ALA A 34 -30.82 3.47 -5.35
CA ALA A 34 -31.66 3.49 -6.55
C ALA A 34 -32.72 2.36 -6.50
N PRO A 35 -33.76 2.39 -7.36
CA PRO A 35 -34.59 1.22 -7.61
C PRO A 35 -33.73 -0.01 -7.93
N VAL A 36 -34.10 -1.17 -7.38
CA VAL A 36 -33.30 -2.38 -7.55
C VAL A 36 -33.39 -2.81 -9.00
N THR A 37 -32.23 -2.92 -9.66
CA THR A 37 -32.10 -3.47 -11.02
C THR A 37 -30.95 -4.47 -11.07
N ALA A 38 -30.86 -5.25 -12.14
CA ALA A 38 -29.80 -6.23 -12.31
C ALA A 38 -28.40 -5.60 -12.21
N SER A 39 -28.19 -4.40 -12.76
CA SER A 39 -26.91 -3.69 -12.71
C SER A 39 -26.47 -3.30 -11.31
N ASN A 40 -27.39 -3.15 -10.35
CA ASN A 40 -27.02 -2.87 -8.95
C ASN A 40 -26.51 -4.11 -8.22
N CYS A 41 -26.87 -5.32 -8.70
CA CYS A 41 -26.62 -6.56 -7.98
C CYS A 41 -25.51 -7.40 -8.61
N THR A 42 -25.40 -7.45 -9.94
CA THR A 42 -24.44 -8.31 -10.65
C THR A 42 -22.96 -8.05 -10.32
N PRO A 43 -22.52 -6.83 -9.96
CA PRO A 43 -21.12 -6.62 -9.56
C PRO A 43 -20.76 -7.37 -8.26
N CYS A 44 -21.74 -7.55 -7.37
CA CYS A 44 -21.55 -8.24 -6.08
C CYS A 44 -22.06 -9.68 -6.12
N HIS A 45 -23.03 -9.99 -6.98
CA HIS A 45 -23.66 -11.30 -7.11
C HIS A 45 -23.44 -11.87 -8.51
N ALA A 46 -22.39 -12.68 -8.66
CA ALA A 46 -22.12 -13.39 -9.91
C ALA A 46 -23.27 -14.33 -10.32
N VAL A 47 -24.01 -14.87 -9.33
CA VAL A 47 -25.20 -15.69 -9.55
C VAL A 47 -26.27 -15.33 -8.52
N ILE A 48 -27.40 -14.80 -8.98
CA ILE A 48 -28.59 -14.58 -8.17
C ILE A 48 -29.45 -15.84 -8.30
N GLY A 49 -29.15 -16.84 -7.45
CA GLY A 49 -29.69 -18.21 -7.56
C GLY A 49 -30.99 -18.47 -6.79
N ALA A 50 -31.25 -19.76 -6.54
CA ALA A 50 -32.39 -20.22 -5.74
C ALA A 50 -32.38 -19.69 -4.30
N SER A 51 -33.57 -19.50 -3.75
CA SER A 51 -33.79 -19.10 -2.36
C SER A 51 -33.04 -20.00 -1.40
N ARG A 52 -32.26 -19.39 -0.50
CA ARG A 52 -31.63 -20.07 0.63
C ARG A 52 -32.58 -20.22 1.83
N ASN A 53 -33.81 -19.72 1.72
CA ASN A 53 -34.79 -19.78 2.79
C ASN A 53 -35.50 -21.16 2.76
N PRO A 54 -35.34 -21.99 3.79
CA PRO A 54 -35.93 -23.33 3.82
C PRO A 54 -37.47 -23.31 3.91
N ARG A 55 -38.10 -22.14 4.10
CA ARG A 55 -39.55 -21.99 4.20
C ARG A 55 -40.23 -21.73 2.87
N VAL A 56 -39.49 -21.30 1.85
CA VAL A 56 -40.06 -20.87 0.56
C VAL A 56 -39.25 -21.44 -0.60
N LEU A 57 -39.94 -22.16 -1.48
CA LEU A 57 -39.50 -22.62 -2.78
C LEU A 57 -39.51 -21.44 -3.74
N PHE A 58 -38.36 -20.83 -3.97
CA PHE A 58 -38.24 -19.69 -4.89
C PHE A 58 -36.94 -19.76 -5.66
N ASN A 59 -36.99 -19.36 -6.94
CA ASN A 59 -35.81 -19.26 -7.79
C ASN A 59 -35.88 -17.99 -8.62
N HIS A 60 -34.86 -17.13 -8.49
CA HIS A 60 -34.75 -15.92 -9.29
C HIS A 60 -34.74 -16.22 -10.79
N ALA A 61 -34.08 -17.29 -11.24
CA ALA A 61 -33.96 -17.63 -12.66
C ALA A 61 -35.33 -17.72 -13.37
N SER A 62 -36.34 -18.27 -12.70
CA SER A 62 -37.72 -18.35 -13.23
C SER A 62 -38.46 -17.00 -13.20
N HIS A 63 -37.99 -16.04 -12.41
CA HIS A 63 -38.64 -14.75 -12.16
C HIS A 63 -37.87 -13.56 -12.76
N LEU A 64 -36.75 -13.79 -13.48
CA LEU A 64 -35.99 -12.73 -14.14
C LEU A 64 -36.73 -12.07 -15.31
N ILE A 65 -37.91 -12.58 -15.69
CA ILE A 65 -38.82 -11.91 -16.63
C ILE A 65 -39.54 -10.71 -16.02
N ALA A 66 -39.58 -10.62 -14.68
CA ALA A 66 -40.13 -9.48 -13.95
C ALA A 66 -39.01 -8.53 -13.55
N ASP A 67 -39.30 -7.23 -13.54
CA ASP A 67 -38.35 -6.22 -13.06
C ASP A 67 -38.02 -6.46 -11.58
N CYS A 68 -36.76 -6.28 -11.19
CA CYS A 68 -36.31 -6.58 -9.83
C CYS A 68 -37.04 -5.71 -8.79
N SER A 69 -37.40 -4.47 -9.15
CA SER A 69 -38.15 -3.54 -8.30
C SER A 69 -39.60 -3.97 -8.04
N ALA A 70 -40.15 -4.90 -8.82
CA ALA A 70 -41.49 -5.44 -8.59
C ALA A 70 -41.58 -6.29 -7.30
N CYS A 71 -40.45 -6.87 -6.87
CA CYS A 71 -40.35 -7.64 -5.63
C CYS A 71 -39.51 -6.91 -4.57
N HIS A 72 -38.45 -6.23 -4.98
CA HIS A 72 -37.51 -5.53 -4.09
C HIS A 72 -37.76 -4.01 -4.10
N PHE A 73 -38.64 -3.55 -3.22
CA PHE A 73 -38.99 -2.12 -3.09
C PHE A 73 -37.85 -1.27 -2.48
N THR A 74 -36.97 -1.91 -1.71
CA THR A 74 -35.76 -1.31 -1.13
C THR A 74 -34.57 -2.21 -1.41
N ASN A 75 -33.37 -1.67 -1.23
CA ASN A 75 -32.16 -2.48 -1.29
C ASN A 75 -32.25 -3.62 -0.25
N PRO A 76 -32.03 -4.88 -0.66
CA PRO A 76 -32.06 -6.00 0.26
C PRO A 76 -31.03 -5.89 1.40
N HIS A 77 -29.94 -5.14 1.21
CA HIS A 77 -28.85 -5.05 2.19
C HIS A 77 -28.74 -3.63 2.76
N GLU A 78 -29.02 -3.47 4.05
CA GLU A 78 -28.90 -2.17 4.73
C GLU A 78 -28.51 -2.38 6.19
N ALA A 79 -27.59 -1.56 6.71
CA ALA A 79 -27.16 -1.58 8.11
C ALA A 79 -26.82 -3.00 8.65
N GLY A 80 -26.12 -3.80 7.84
CA GLY A 80 -25.73 -5.17 8.17
C GLY A 80 -26.86 -6.20 8.19
N LYS A 81 -28.07 -5.83 7.73
CA LYS A 81 -29.25 -6.69 7.68
C LYS A 81 -29.62 -7.01 6.24
N THR A 82 -30.14 -8.21 6.03
CA THR A 82 -30.73 -8.63 4.76
C THR A 82 -32.25 -8.66 4.90
N THR A 83 -32.95 -7.82 4.15
CA THR A 83 -34.41 -7.82 4.05
C THR A 83 -34.84 -8.71 2.88
N THR A 84 -35.89 -9.48 3.10
CA THR A 84 -36.51 -10.31 2.06
C THR A 84 -37.89 -9.75 1.70
N PRO A 85 -38.32 -9.83 0.44
CA PRO A 85 -39.67 -9.41 0.06
C PRO A 85 -40.73 -10.09 0.94
N PRO A 86 -41.77 -9.34 1.38
CA PRO A 86 -42.88 -9.93 2.13
C PRO A 86 -43.71 -10.84 1.21
N MET A 87 -44.39 -11.83 1.77
CA MET A 87 -45.26 -12.73 0.99
C MET A 87 -46.29 -11.97 0.13
N SER A 88 -46.77 -10.82 0.62
CA SER A 88 -47.69 -9.95 -0.10
C SER A 88 -47.16 -9.46 -1.46
N SER A 89 -45.84 -9.35 -1.66
CA SER A 89 -45.28 -8.96 -2.96
C SER A 89 -45.48 -10.06 -4.01
N CYS A 90 -45.37 -11.33 -3.63
CA CYS A 90 -45.59 -12.48 -4.53
C CYS A 90 -47.03 -12.49 -5.07
N PHE A 91 -48.00 -12.18 -4.21
CA PHE A 91 -49.42 -12.11 -4.56
C PHE A 91 -49.76 -10.91 -5.46
N THR A 92 -48.78 -10.08 -5.86
CA THR A 92 -48.92 -9.11 -6.96
C THR A 92 -49.03 -9.80 -8.33
N CYS A 93 -48.60 -11.04 -8.46
CA CYS A 93 -48.77 -11.85 -9.68
C CYS A 93 -49.41 -13.22 -9.38
N HIS A 94 -49.08 -13.84 -8.25
CA HIS A 94 -49.60 -15.15 -7.86
C HIS A 94 -51.03 -15.06 -7.33
N GLY A 95 -51.91 -15.95 -7.79
CA GLY A 95 -53.34 -15.94 -7.48
C GLY A 95 -54.12 -14.78 -8.12
N LEU A 96 -53.50 -14.04 -9.06
CA LEU A 96 -54.18 -12.98 -9.83
C LEU A 96 -54.89 -13.56 -11.05
N THR A 97 -56.19 -13.34 -11.17
CA THR A 97 -56.94 -13.60 -12.40
C THR A 97 -56.97 -12.35 -13.28
N HIS A 98 -56.43 -12.44 -14.49
CA HIS A 98 -56.36 -11.36 -15.46
C HIS A 98 -57.49 -11.48 -16.50
N GLY A 99 -58.74 -11.39 -16.05
CA GLY A 99 -59.91 -11.45 -16.93
C GLY A 99 -59.94 -12.72 -17.82
N PRO A 100 -60.17 -12.60 -19.14
CA PRO A 100 -60.29 -13.76 -20.03
C PRO A 100 -58.98 -14.53 -20.24
N THR A 101 -57.82 -13.95 -19.88
CA THR A 101 -56.52 -14.64 -19.98
C THR A 101 -56.23 -15.58 -18.82
N GLY A 102 -57.13 -15.69 -17.84
CA GLY A 102 -57.01 -16.63 -16.73
C GLY A 102 -56.03 -16.17 -15.65
N VAL A 103 -55.54 -17.13 -14.86
CA VAL A 103 -54.64 -16.87 -13.72
C VAL A 103 -53.21 -16.67 -14.22
N ILE A 104 -52.55 -15.59 -13.78
CA ILE A 104 -51.17 -15.24 -14.19
C ILE A 104 -50.16 -16.25 -13.66
N ALA A 105 -50.25 -16.60 -12.38
CA ALA A 105 -49.42 -17.60 -11.72
C ALA A 105 -50.18 -18.24 -10.56
N SER A 106 -49.87 -19.50 -10.25
CA SER A 106 -50.54 -20.24 -9.17
C SER A 106 -50.42 -19.50 -7.83
N GLY A 107 -51.53 -19.43 -7.08
CA GLY A 107 -51.56 -18.97 -5.70
C GLY A 107 -51.53 -20.12 -4.68
N GLU A 108 -51.36 -21.36 -5.14
CA GLU A 108 -51.43 -22.53 -4.27
C GLU A 108 -50.24 -22.60 -3.31
N CYS A 109 -50.54 -22.86 -2.04
CA CYS A 109 -49.54 -22.82 -0.96
C CYS A 109 -48.36 -23.77 -1.20
N ILE A 110 -48.63 -24.95 -1.78
CA ILE A 110 -47.62 -26.01 -2.01
C ILE A 110 -46.63 -25.68 -3.12
N ASP A 111 -46.95 -24.72 -3.98
CA ASP A 111 -46.07 -24.29 -5.06
C ASP A 111 -44.97 -23.37 -4.53
N CYS A 112 -45.26 -22.64 -3.44
CA CYS A 112 -44.31 -21.75 -2.78
C CYS A 112 -43.72 -22.33 -1.50
N HIS A 113 -44.41 -23.24 -0.80
CA HIS A 113 -43.95 -23.80 0.47
C HIS A 113 -43.59 -25.28 0.34
N PRO A 114 -42.51 -25.75 0.99
CA PRO A 114 -42.21 -27.17 1.06
C PRO A 114 -43.38 -27.94 1.68
N LYS A 115 -43.66 -29.15 1.21
CA LYS A 115 -44.80 -29.98 1.67
C LYS A 115 -44.90 -30.16 3.20
N LYS A 116 -43.77 -30.12 3.91
CA LYS A 116 -43.72 -30.26 5.38
C LYS A 116 -43.81 -28.94 6.14
N TYR A 117 -43.94 -27.81 5.44
CA TYR A 117 -43.98 -26.50 6.06
C TYR A 117 -45.35 -26.27 6.74
N PRO A 118 -45.39 -25.87 8.03
CA PRO A 118 -46.65 -25.55 8.69
C PRO A 118 -47.22 -24.25 8.13
N LEU A 119 -48.28 -24.37 7.33
CA LEU A 119 -48.96 -23.22 6.71
C LEU A 119 -49.75 -22.38 7.71
N ARG A 120 -50.20 -22.97 8.82
CA ARG A 120 -50.95 -22.28 9.86
C ARG A 120 -50.00 -21.39 10.69
N PRO A 121 -50.20 -20.06 10.72
CA PRO A 121 -49.35 -19.17 11.50
C PRO A 121 -49.43 -19.48 13.00
N VAL A 122 -48.33 -19.28 13.72
CA VAL A 122 -48.24 -19.48 15.18
C VAL A 122 -49.23 -18.63 15.98
N SER A 123 -49.71 -17.52 15.41
CA SER A 123 -50.75 -16.68 16.00
C SER A 123 -52.09 -17.40 16.19
N HIS A 124 -52.34 -18.48 15.43
CA HIS A 124 -53.60 -19.22 15.48
C HIS A 124 -53.62 -20.19 16.66
N VAL A 125 -53.79 -19.64 17.86
CA VAL A 125 -53.93 -20.37 19.12
C VAL A 125 -55.30 -21.03 19.28
N LYS A 126 -55.46 -21.91 20.28
CA LYS A 126 -56.71 -22.67 20.52
C LYS A 126 -57.92 -21.76 20.77
N ASP A 127 -57.68 -20.61 21.40
CA ASP A 127 -58.67 -19.59 21.73
C ASP A 127 -58.69 -18.43 20.70
N TRP A 128 -58.19 -18.65 19.48
CA TRP A 128 -58.10 -17.61 18.45
C TRP A 128 -59.38 -16.79 18.30
N LYS A 129 -60.55 -17.43 18.32
CA LYS A 129 -61.87 -16.80 18.11
C LYS A 129 -62.22 -15.68 19.10
N VAL A 130 -61.54 -15.59 20.24
CA VAL A 130 -61.82 -14.58 21.27
C VAL A 130 -60.94 -13.34 21.06
N LYS A 131 -60.25 -12.88 22.10
CA LYS A 131 -59.42 -11.66 22.07
C LYS A 131 -58.30 -11.68 21.02
N PRO A 132 -57.60 -12.80 20.73
CA PRO A 132 -56.49 -12.81 19.77
C PRO A 132 -56.92 -12.40 18.35
N HIS A 133 -58.00 -12.96 17.81
CA HIS A 133 -58.53 -12.61 16.50
C HIS A 133 -58.92 -11.12 16.43
N ALA A 134 -59.73 -10.64 17.37
CA ALA A 134 -60.16 -9.24 17.40
C ALA A 134 -58.97 -8.27 17.55
N THR A 135 -57.93 -8.65 18.29
CA THR A 135 -56.73 -7.83 18.45
C THR A 135 -55.92 -7.76 17.15
N ALA A 136 -55.76 -8.88 16.46
CA ALA A 136 -55.04 -8.93 15.19
C ALA A 136 -55.75 -8.11 14.09
N SER A 137 -57.08 -8.18 14.02
CA SER A 137 -57.88 -7.45 13.03
C SER A 137 -57.78 -5.92 13.13
N LYS A 138 -57.37 -5.37 14.28
CA LYS A 138 -57.16 -3.91 14.46
C LYS A 138 -56.04 -3.36 13.57
N ALA A 139 -55.09 -4.19 13.15
CA ALA A 139 -54.01 -3.79 12.24
C ALA A 139 -54.46 -3.76 10.77
N GLY A 140 -55.73 -4.05 10.50
CA GLY A 140 -56.28 -4.21 9.16
C GLY A 140 -56.45 -5.68 8.79
N VAL A 141 -57.53 -5.98 8.05
CA VAL A 141 -57.92 -7.34 7.69
C VAL A 141 -57.34 -7.80 6.35
N ASN A 142 -56.78 -6.88 5.56
CA ASN A 142 -56.26 -7.17 4.23
C ASN A 142 -55.20 -8.28 4.23
N GLY A 143 -54.32 -8.31 5.24
CA GLY A 143 -53.31 -9.36 5.42
C GLY A 143 -53.90 -10.76 5.66
N CYS A 144 -55.10 -10.84 6.25
CA CYS A 144 -55.79 -12.10 6.49
C CYS A 144 -56.34 -12.69 5.18
N LEU A 145 -56.74 -11.82 4.25
CA LEU A 145 -57.31 -12.18 2.96
C LEU A 145 -56.28 -12.79 1.99
N LEU A 146 -54.98 -12.79 2.34
CA LEU A 146 -53.98 -13.58 1.60
C LEU A 146 -54.23 -15.09 1.72
N CYS A 147 -54.80 -15.54 2.85
CA CYS A 147 -55.02 -16.95 3.14
C CYS A 147 -56.49 -17.33 3.31
N HIS A 148 -57.35 -16.37 3.65
CA HIS A 148 -58.75 -16.61 4.00
C HIS A 148 -59.69 -15.97 3.00
N ASP A 149 -60.70 -16.74 2.59
CA ASP A 149 -61.85 -16.22 1.85
C ASP A 149 -62.76 -15.41 2.79
N PRO A 150 -63.11 -14.15 2.45
CA PRO A 150 -63.86 -13.28 3.36
C PRO A 150 -65.29 -13.77 3.62
N VAL A 151 -65.94 -14.33 2.60
CA VAL A 151 -67.35 -14.73 2.67
C VAL A 151 -67.52 -15.95 3.59
N THR A 152 -66.71 -16.98 3.36
CA THR A 152 -66.76 -18.23 4.11
C THR A 152 -66.01 -18.15 5.44
N GLY A 153 -64.89 -17.42 5.46
CA GLY A 153 -63.98 -17.37 6.60
C GLY A 153 -64.33 -16.32 7.66
N CYS A 154 -65.02 -15.23 7.27
CA CYS A 154 -65.31 -14.12 8.18
C CYS A 154 -66.81 -13.87 8.27
N ASP A 155 -67.46 -13.52 7.15
CA ASP A 155 -68.83 -13.01 7.15
C ASP A 155 -69.82 -14.06 7.67
N THR A 156 -69.65 -15.33 7.28
CA THR A 156 -70.47 -16.45 7.77
C THR A 156 -70.49 -16.53 9.31
N CYS A 157 -69.33 -16.35 9.95
CA CYS A 157 -69.21 -16.39 11.40
C CYS A 157 -69.72 -15.10 12.04
N HIS A 158 -69.33 -13.93 11.49
CA HIS A 158 -69.75 -12.63 12.02
C HIS A 158 -71.26 -12.43 11.99
N ILE A 159 -71.93 -12.90 10.93
CA ILE A 159 -73.40 -12.90 10.82
C ILE A 159 -74.01 -13.83 11.88
N LYS A 160 -73.48 -15.05 12.02
CA LYS A 160 -74.00 -16.04 12.98
C LYS A 160 -73.87 -15.58 14.43
N GLU A 161 -72.74 -14.97 14.78
CA GLU A 161 -72.44 -14.51 16.15
C GLU A 161 -72.90 -13.06 16.38
N ASN A 162 -73.59 -12.44 15.41
CA ASN A 162 -74.09 -11.06 15.45
C ASN A 162 -73.02 -10.03 15.86
N VAL A 163 -71.81 -10.17 15.28
CA VAL A 163 -70.68 -9.28 15.56
C VAL A 163 -70.91 -7.95 14.85
N ASN A 164 -70.92 -6.85 15.61
CA ASN A 164 -71.13 -5.50 15.07
C ASN A 164 -69.89 -4.94 14.37
N VAL A 165 -69.55 -5.52 13.22
CA VAL A 165 -68.51 -5.06 12.29
C VAL A 165 -69.11 -5.04 10.88
N GLY A 166 -68.74 -4.05 10.06
CA GLY A 166 -69.20 -3.99 8.65
C GLY A 166 -68.73 -5.20 7.83
N PRO A 167 -69.24 -5.37 6.58
CA PRO A 167 -68.85 -6.47 5.73
C PRO A 167 -67.33 -6.45 5.48
N MET A 168 -66.71 -7.63 5.44
CA MET A 168 -65.29 -7.72 5.13
C MET A 168 -65.01 -7.31 3.68
N PRO A 169 -63.79 -6.84 3.36
CA PRO A 169 -63.43 -6.58 1.97
C PRO A 169 -63.59 -7.85 1.14
N ALA A 170 -64.28 -7.73 0.00
CA ALA A 170 -64.63 -8.88 -0.84
C ALA A 170 -63.41 -9.57 -1.48
N ILE A 171 -62.30 -8.85 -1.61
CA ILE A 171 -61.04 -9.35 -2.19
C ILE A 171 -59.85 -8.79 -1.43
N TYR A 172 -58.73 -9.50 -1.51
CA TYR A 172 -57.43 -8.97 -1.11
C TYR A 172 -57.06 -7.75 -1.96
N LEU A 173 -56.82 -6.61 -1.30
CA LEU A 173 -56.35 -5.37 -1.91
C LEU A 173 -54.83 -5.38 -2.01
N ARG A 174 -54.30 -5.32 -3.22
CA ARG A 174 -52.86 -5.34 -3.46
C ARG A 174 -52.23 -4.02 -3.03
N THR A 175 -51.31 -4.07 -2.08
CA THR A 175 -50.53 -2.91 -1.65
C THR A 175 -49.11 -3.02 -2.17
N VAL A 176 -48.72 -2.14 -3.09
CA VAL A 176 -47.32 -1.98 -3.51
C VAL A 176 -46.64 -1.06 -2.49
N GLY A 177 -45.52 -1.51 -1.91
CA GLY A 177 -44.74 -0.66 -1.01
C GLY A 177 -44.16 0.52 -1.77
N VAL A 178 -44.41 1.74 -1.32
CA VAL A 178 -43.77 2.94 -1.89
C VAL A 178 -42.40 3.10 -1.23
N LYS A 179 -41.35 3.18 -2.04
CA LYS A 179 -40.02 3.48 -1.55
C LYS A 179 -39.95 4.94 -1.06
N PRO A 180 -39.49 5.21 0.16
CA PRO A 180 -39.24 6.58 0.61
C PRO A 180 -38.11 7.21 -0.22
N ASP A 181 -38.27 8.47 -0.58
CA ASP A 181 -37.24 9.25 -1.28
C ASP A 181 -36.03 9.45 -0.33
N GLN A 182 -34.83 9.21 -0.84
CA GLN A 182 -33.59 9.30 -0.06
C GLN A 182 -32.38 9.61 -0.96
N PRO A 183 -31.34 10.28 -0.44
CA PRO A 183 -30.16 10.61 -1.22
C PRO A 183 -29.44 9.38 -1.79
N SER A 184 -28.91 9.53 -3.01
CA SER A 184 -28.10 8.50 -3.67
C SER A 184 -26.83 8.17 -2.87
N VAL A 185 -26.62 6.88 -2.60
CA VAL A 185 -25.38 6.34 -2.04
C VAL A 185 -24.71 5.48 -3.10
N LEU A 186 -23.50 5.89 -3.48
CA LEU A 186 -22.70 5.23 -4.51
C LEU A 186 -21.60 4.37 -3.89
N VAL A 187 -21.49 3.13 -4.37
CA VAL A 187 -20.43 2.19 -4.02
C VAL A 187 -19.69 1.79 -5.28
N ASP A 188 -18.38 1.97 -5.29
CA ASP A 188 -17.53 1.61 -6.42
C ASP A 188 -16.44 0.65 -5.92
N PRO A 189 -16.62 -0.67 -6.14
CA PRO A 189 -15.65 -1.68 -5.71
C PRO A 189 -14.25 -1.53 -6.33
N ASP A 190 -14.14 -0.81 -7.45
CA ASP A 190 -12.89 -0.61 -8.18
C ASP A 190 -12.21 0.73 -7.82
N ALA A 191 -12.93 1.64 -7.17
CA ALA A 191 -12.39 2.89 -6.66
C ALA A 191 -11.61 2.72 -5.34
N PRO A 192 -10.69 3.67 -5.03
CA PRO A 192 -10.07 3.75 -3.72
C PRO A 192 -11.10 3.79 -2.59
N VAL A 193 -10.90 2.92 -1.58
CA VAL A 193 -11.81 2.81 -0.44
C VAL A 193 -11.96 4.14 0.27
N SER A 194 -13.20 4.50 0.63
CA SER A 194 -13.52 5.70 1.39
C SER A 194 -14.67 5.45 2.37
N MET A 195 -14.83 6.34 3.34
CA MET A 195 -15.86 6.21 4.38
C MET A 195 -17.30 6.21 3.82
N SER A 196 -17.56 6.94 2.74
CA SER A 196 -18.90 7.01 2.13
C SER A 196 -19.37 5.67 1.55
N GLN A 197 -18.44 4.79 1.18
CA GLN A 197 -18.75 3.48 0.60
C GLN A 197 -19.13 2.44 1.67
N CYS A 198 -18.85 2.73 2.95
CA CYS A 198 -19.06 1.80 4.06
C CYS A 198 -20.31 2.14 4.88
N GLY A 199 -20.51 3.42 5.20
CA GLY A 199 -21.43 3.86 6.25
C GLY A 199 -22.89 3.44 6.06
N PHE A 200 -23.35 3.31 4.81
CA PHE A 200 -24.71 2.85 4.50
C PHE A 200 -24.94 1.39 4.94
N CYS A 201 -23.98 0.51 4.66
CA CYS A 201 -24.04 -0.90 5.03
C CYS A 201 -23.52 -1.15 6.45
N HIS A 202 -22.58 -0.32 6.92
CA HIS A 202 -21.88 -0.44 8.20
C HIS A 202 -21.94 0.88 8.99
N PRO A 203 -23.08 1.19 9.64
CA PRO A 203 -23.22 2.40 10.46
C PRO A 203 -22.19 2.48 11.59
N ASP A 204 -21.76 1.32 12.09
CA ASP A 204 -20.62 1.17 12.99
C ASP A 204 -19.67 0.12 12.42
N ILE A 205 -18.55 0.60 11.87
CA ILE A 205 -17.50 -0.21 11.22
C ILE A 205 -16.68 -1.05 12.21
N ASP A 206 -16.78 -0.78 13.52
CA ASP A 206 -16.09 -1.52 14.58
C ASP A 206 -16.97 -2.61 15.22
N THR A 207 -18.24 -2.75 14.81
CA THR A 207 -19.13 -3.82 15.30
C THR A 207 -18.62 -5.23 14.99
N PHE A 208 -17.77 -5.37 13.97
CA PHE A 208 -17.13 -6.63 13.63
C PHE A 208 -16.08 -6.97 14.68
N LYS A 209 -16.47 -7.77 15.69
CA LYS A 209 -15.49 -8.41 16.59
C LYS A 209 -14.67 -9.42 15.79
N ALA A 210 -13.56 -8.96 15.22
CA ALA A 210 -12.48 -9.82 14.80
C ALA A 210 -11.91 -10.44 16.08
N GLY A 211 -12.47 -11.56 16.56
CA GLY A 211 -12.11 -12.19 17.84
C GLY A 211 -10.65 -12.63 18.01
N ARG A 212 -9.75 -12.14 17.15
CA ARG A 212 -8.31 -12.39 17.11
C ARG A 212 -7.47 -11.11 17.31
N ILE A 213 -8.05 -9.91 17.15
CA ILE A 213 -7.34 -8.65 17.31
C ILE A 213 -8.19 -7.59 18.04
N ILE A 214 -7.51 -6.70 18.77
CA ILE A 214 -8.03 -5.48 19.34
C ILE A 214 -7.70 -4.37 18.35
N PHE A 215 -8.73 -3.79 17.73
CA PHE A 215 -8.58 -2.71 16.77
C PHE A 215 -9.79 -1.79 16.85
N LYS A 216 -9.55 -0.49 16.68
CA LYS A 216 -10.60 0.53 16.56
C LYS A 216 -10.25 1.47 15.43
N HIS A 217 -11.19 1.70 14.52
CA HIS A 217 -11.00 2.65 13.43
C HIS A 217 -10.82 4.07 13.97
N GLU A 218 -11.57 4.46 15.00
CA GLU A 218 -11.50 5.81 15.60
C GLU A 218 -10.07 6.23 15.96
N ASP A 219 -9.28 5.35 16.58
CA ASP A 219 -7.91 5.65 17.01
C ASP A 219 -6.95 5.93 15.84
N HIS A 220 -7.26 5.38 14.67
CA HIS A 220 -6.48 5.55 13.45
C HIS A 220 -7.00 6.73 12.62
N LEU A 221 -8.31 6.90 12.54
CA LEU A 221 -8.95 8.01 11.81
C LEU A 221 -8.64 9.36 12.45
N LYS A 222 -8.46 9.45 13.78
CA LYS A 222 -7.99 10.68 14.47
C LYS A 222 -6.62 11.18 14.00
N ARG A 223 -5.87 10.36 13.27
CA ARG A 223 -4.55 10.70 12.69
C ARG A 223 -4.62 10.92 11.17
N ASP A 224 -5.83 11.06 10.62
CA ASP A 224 -6.10 11.30 9.20
C ASP A 224 -5.48 10.25 8.24
N TYR A 225 -5.32 9.02 8.72
CA TYR A 225 -4.89 7.93 7.86
C TYR A 225 -5.92 7.64 6.77
N GLN A 226 -5.45 7.63 5.53
CA GLN A 226 -6.27 7.29 4.37
C GLN A 226 -6.71 5.82 4.45
N CYS A 227 -7.96 5.53 4.08
CA CYS A 227 -8.50 4.17 4.14
C CYS A 227 -7.65 3.17 3.34
N THR A 228 -7.11 3.62 2.20
CA THR A 228 -6.26 2.85 1.29
C THR A 228 -4.90 2.46 1.88
N ALA A 229 -4.47 3.09 2.98
CA ALA A 229 -3.26 2.68 3.69
C ALA A 229 -3.38 1.26 4.25
N CYS A 230 -4.60 0.90 4.69
CA CYS A 230 -4.92 -0.40 5.25
C CYS A 230 -5.72 -1.27 4.29
N HIS A 231 -6.69 -0.69 3.57
CA HIS A 231 -7.57 -1.36 2.61
C HIS A 231 -7.17 -0.98 1.17
N PRO A 232 -6.13 -1.62 0.59
CA PRO A 232 -5.67 -1.31 -0.76
C PRO A 232 -6.68 -1.70 -1.85
N VAL A 233 -7.66 -2.52 -1.49
CA VAL A 233 -8.77 -2.97 -2.35
C VAL A 233 -10.08 -2.89 -1.56
N PHE A 234 -11.20 -2.81 -2.26
CA PHE A 234 -12.51 -2.87 -1.61
C PHE A 234 -12.67 -4.20 -0.82
N PRO A 235 -13.05 -4.15 0.47
CA PRO A 235 -13.05 -5.35 1.31
C PRO A 235 -14.04 -6.44 0.88
N HIS A 236 -15.12 -6.13 0.17
CA HIS A 236 -16.07 -7.16 -0.26
C HIS A 236 -15.76 -7.67 -1.66
N ARG A 237 -15.75 -9.00 -1.80
CA ARG A 237 -15.71 -9.72 -3.08
C ARG A 237 -16.98 -10.57 -3.19
N PRO A 238 -17.41 -10.99 -4.39
CA PRO A 238 -18.66 -11.75 -4.55
C PRO A 238 -18.80 -13.02 -3.68
N ALA A 239 -17.69 -13.61 -3.25
CA ALA A 239 -17.68 -14.83 -2.43
C ALA A 239 -16.84 -14.74 -1.16
N SER A 240 -16.22 -13.60 -0.86
CA SER A 240 -15.29 -13.47 0.27
C SER A 240 -15.17 -12.03 0.73
N VAL A 241 -14.57 -11.87 1.92
CA VAL A 241 -14.17 -10.56 2.44
C VAL A 241 -12.65 -10.54 2.49
N ASP A 242 -12.03 -9.59 1.81
CA ASP A 242 -10.61 -9.31 1.90
C ASP A 242 -10.31 -8.73 3.29
N LYS A 243 -9.36 -9.37 3.98
CA LYS A 243 -9.00 -9.00 5.35
C LYS A 243 -7.56 -8.53 5.34
N ASN A 244 -7.31 -7.41 6.00
CA ASN A 244 -5.96 -6.87 6.14
C ASN A 244 -5.06 -7.92 6.81
N SER A 245 -3.92 -8.18 6.18
CA SER A 245 -2.88 -9.00 6.80
C SER A 245 -2.25 -8.25 7.96
N MET A 246 -1.73 -8.97 8.96
CA MET A 246 -0.99 -8.33 10.06
C MET A 246 0.20 -7.49 9.53
N ARG A 247 0.75 -7.81 8.35
CA ARG A 247 1.86 -7.06 7.71
C ARG A 247 1.45 -5.62 7.39
N ALA A 248 0.17 -5.38 7.09
CA ALA A 248 -0.33 -4.03 6.85
C ALA A 248 -0.12 -3.14 8.09
N CYS A 249 -0.25 -3.69 9.31
CA CYS A 249 -0.04 -2.95 10.56
C CYS A 249 1.43 -2.56 10.76
N TYR A 250 2.35 -3.48 10.44
CA TYR A 250 3.81 -3.28 10.61
C TYR A 250 4.43 -2.31 9.60
N ARG A 251 3.63 -1.71 8.70
CA ARG A 251 4.06 -0.55 7.92
C ARG A 251 4.30 0.67 8.82
N CYS A 252 3.62 0.74 9.96
CA CYS A 252 3.73 1.84 10.92
C CYS A 252 4.05 1.34 12.33
N HIS A 253 3.52 0.18 12.76
CA HIS A 253 3.78 -0.38 14.08
C HIS A 253 5.18 -0.98 14.17
N GLY A 254 5.97 -0.52 15.15
CA GLY A 254 7.39 -0.89 15.29
C GLY A 254 8.34 -0.10 14.39
N LEU A 255 7.83 0.84 13.59
CA LEU A 255 8.65 1.78 12.82
C LEU A 255 9.14 2.92 13.73
N GLU A 256 10.42 3.27 13.63
CA GLU A 256 11.02 4.41 14.32
C GLU A 256 11.38 5.52 13.33
N HIS A 257 10.98 6.76 13.64
CA HIS A 257 11.27 7.96 12.86
C HIS A 257 12.44 8.76 13.46
N GLY A 258 13.63 8.15 13.59
CA GLY A 258 14.84 8.83 14.06
C GLY A 258 14.61 9.62 15.36
N ALA A 259 14.77 10.94 15.32
CA ALA A 259 14.55 11.82 16.47
C ALA A 259 13.08 11.89 16.96
N ASN A 260 12.10 11.53 16.12
CA ASN A 260 10.68 11.56 16.44
C ASN A 260 10.19 10.28 17.14
N GLY A 261 11.07 9.30 17.37
CA GLY A 261 10.74 8.07 18.10
C GLY A 261 9.82 7.11 17.34
N ALA A 262 9.20 6.19 18.07
CA ALA A 262 8.33 5.16 17.50
C ALA A 262 7.01 5.73 16.99
N VAL A 263 6.62 5.38 15.76
CA VAL A 263 5.37 5.81 15.12
C VAL A 263 4.15 5.20 15.81
N ALA A 264 4.22 3.90 16.13
CA ALA A 264 3.20 3.19 16.87
C ALA A 264 3.81 2.00 17.62
N THR A 265 3.13 1.57 18.69
CA THR A 265 3.62 0.49 19.56
C THR A 265 3.71 -0.84 18.82
N GLU A 266 4.76 -1.61 19.10
CA GLU A 266 4.92 -3.01 18.65
C GLU A 266 4.57 -4.04 19.74
N LYS A 267 3.96 -3.59 20.86
CA LYS A 267 3.57 -4.49 21.94
C LYS A 267 2.44 -5.41 21.48
N CYS A 268 2.65 -6.72 21.60
CA CYS A 268 1.71 -7.74 21.17
C CYS A 268 0.33 -7.58 21.80
N GLU A 269 0.28 -7.26 23.10
CA GLU A 269 -0.94 -7.14 23.91
C GLU A 269 -1.77 -5.89 23.58
N ALA A 270 -1.19 -4.94 22.85
CA ALA A 270 -1.95 -3.78 22.34
C ALA A 270 -2.90 -4.19 21.22
N CYS A 271 -2.56 -5.24 20.48
CA CYS A 271 -3.32 -5.71 19.31
C CYS A 271 -3.93 -7.09 19.52
N HIS A 272 -3.43 -7.92 20.42
CA HIS A 272 -3.94 -9.27 20.66
C HIS A 272 -4.63 -9.36 22.02
N PRO A 273 -5.84 -9.93 22.09
CA PRO A 273 -6.49 -10.19 23.37
C PRO A 273 -5.68 -11.21 24.17
N LYS A 274 -5.80 -11.19 25.50
CA LYS A 274 -4.97 -12.02 26.40
C LYS A 274 -5.12 -13.52 26.14
N GLU A 275 -6.28 -13.94 25.63
CA GLU A 275 -6.60 -15.32 25.30
C GLU A 275 -5.96 -15.78 23.98
N PHE A 276 -5.41 -14.85 23.19
CA PHE A 276 -4.75 -15.17 21.93
C PHE A 276 -3.37 -15.80 22.18
N LYS A 277 -3.18 -17.01 21.66
CA LYS A 277 -1.89 -17.70 21.70
C LYS A 277 -0.96 -17.09 20.64
N LEU A 278 -0.04 -16.23 21.10
CA LEU A 278 0.94 -15.57 20.23
C LEU A 278 1.87 -16.55 19.51
N THR A 279 2.21 -17.66 20.16
CA THR A 279 3.05 -18.71 19.56
C THR A 279 2.21 -19.53 18.58
N PRO A 280 2.54 -19.53 17.27
CA PRO A 280 1.86 -20.37 16.30
C PRO A 280 2.05 -21.86 16.58
N ALA A 281 1.07 -22.69 16.18
CA ALA A 281 1.10 -24.14 16.41
C ALA A 281 2.25 -24.86 15.68
N ASP A 282 2.84 -24.24 14.66
CA ASP A 282 3.96 -24.79 13.90
C ASP A 282 5.31 -24.63 14.62
N HIS A 283 5.39 -23.93 15.76
CA HIS A 283 6.62 -23.74 16.55
C HIS A 283 7.05 -24.99 17.30
N THR A 284 7.39 -26.03 16.53
CA THR A 284 7.85 -27.33 17.01
C THR A 284 9.36 -27.46 16.88
N VAL A 285 9.95 -28.43 17.58
CA VAL A 285 11.38 -28.76 17.44
C VAL A 285 11.70 -29.08 15.98
N THR A 286 10.84 -29.84 15.29
CA THR A 286 11.04 -30.21 13.88
C THR A 286 11.01 -28.99 12.95
N PHE A 287 10.11 -28.03 13.21
CA PHE A 287 10.05 -26.77 12.48
C PHE A 287 11.34 -25.97 12.61
N LEU A 288 11.75 -25.70 13.85
CA LEU A 288 12.94 -24.92 14.15
C LEU A 288 14.24 -25.60 13.69
N SER A 289 14.26 -26.94 13.64
CA SER A 289 15.41 -27.73 13.21
C SER A 289 15.54 -27.96 11.70
N GLY A 290 14.72 -27.31 10.88
CA GLY A 290 14.97 -27.22 9.44
C GLY A 290 13.75 -27.02 8.55
N GLN A 291 12.55 -27.43 8.98
CA GLN A 291 11.35 -27.28 8.13
C GLN A 291 10.96 -25.80 7.93
N HIS A 292 11.35 -24.89 8.84
CA HIS A 292 11.14 -23.45 8.64
C HIS A 292 11.84 -22.89 7.40
N LYS A 293 12.82 -23.62 6.82
CA LYS A 293 13.51 -23.23 5.59
C LYS A 293 12.53 -22.95 4.44
N GLU A 294 11.54 -23.81 4.24
CA GLU A 294 10.58 -23.66 3.12
C GLU A 294 9.79 -22.35 3.27
N ARG A 295 9.27 -22.09 4.47
CA ARG A 295 8.54 -20.86 4.77
C ARG A 295 9.44 -19.61 4.71
N ALA A 296 10.67 -19.71 5.23
CA ALA A 296 11.62 -18.60 5.22
C ALA A 296 12.09 -18.24 3.79
N LEU A 297 12.19 -19.23 2.89
CA LEU A 297 12.48 -19.00 1.47
C LEU A 297 11.29 -18.40 0.72
N ALA A 298 10.07 -18.80 1.08
CA ALA A 298 8.86 -18.24 0.48
C ALA A 298 8.61 -16.79 0.93
N ASP A 299 8.73 -16.51 2.23
CA ASP A 299 8.47 -15.20 2.81
C ASP A 299 9.13 -15.03 4.19
N GLY A 300 10.43 -14.74 4.21
CA GLY A 300 11.17 -14.49 5.46
C GLY A 300 10.67 -13.27 6.25
N GLY A 301 10.06 -12.30 5.57
CA GLY A 301 9.47 -11.10 6.18
C GLY A 301 8.21 -11.38 7.01
N TYR A 302 7.62 -12.58 6.89
CA TYR A 302 6.56 -13.02 7.81
C TYR A 302 7.09 -13.16 9.24
N CYS A 303 8.30 -13.71 9.40
CA CYS A 303 8.89 -13.97 10.72
C CYS A 303 9.30 -12.68 11.44
N THR A 304 9.67 -11.64 10.68
CA THR A 304 10.16 -10.36 11.25
C THR A 304 9.08 -9.55 11.95
N MET A 305 7.82 -9.94 11.78
CA MET A 305 6.70 -9.33 12.49
C MET A 305 6.72 -9.69 13.99
N CYS A 306 7.29 -10.84 14.34
CA CYS A 306 7.43 -11.29 15.72
C CYS A 306 8.89 -11.37 16.19
N HIS A 307 9.84 -11.58 15.28
CA HIS A 307 11.23 -11.83 15.60
C HIS A 307 12.15 -10.72 15.08
N LYS A 308 13.09 -10.28 15.92
CA LYS A 308 14.17 -9.38 15.51
C LYS A 308 15.31 -10.21 14.87
N ALA A 309 16.17 -9.56 14.08
CA ALA A 309 17.30 -10.17 13.39
C ALA A 309 18.22 -11.01 14.31
N SER A 310 18.34 -10.61 15.59
CA SER A 310 19.11 -11.32 16.62
C SER A 310 18.73 -12.79 16.78
N VAL A 311 17.45 -13.14 16.59
CA VAL A 311 16.95 -14.52 16.66
C VAL A 311 17.51 -15.35 15.50
N CYS A 312 17.50 -14.78 14.30
CA CYS A 312 17.97 -15.44 13.08
C CYS A 312 19.49 -15.66 13.13
N VAL A 313 20.26 -14.62 13.43
CA VAL A 313 21.74 -14.67 13.38
C VAL A 313 22.33 -15.59 14.45
N LYS A 314 21.63 -15.81 15.57
CA LYS A 314 22.05 -16.77 16.62
C LYS A 314 22.27 -18.18 16.08
N CYS A 315 21.50 -18.59 15.07
CA CYS A 315 21.67 -19.88 14.41
C CYS A 315 22.35 -19.71 13.04
N HIS A 316 21.99 -18.69 12.27
CA HIS A 316 22.46 -18.53 10.88
C HIS A 316 23.87 -17.96 10.73
N ASN A 317 24.56 -17.63 11.82
CA ASN A 317 26.02 -17.46 11.81
C ASN A 317 26.79 -18.81 11.79
N GLY A 318 26.09 -19.93 11.99
CA GLY A 318 26.63 -21.28 11.98
C GLY A 318 27.18 -21.72 13.35
N GLY A 319 27.21 -23.04 13.57
CA GLY A 319 27.86 -23.64 14.75
C GLY A 319 26.98 -23.78 16.00
N THR A 320 25.70 -23.40 15.94
CA THR A 320 24.77 -23.53 17.07
C THR A 320 24.17 -24.93 17.11
N LYS A 321 24.33 -25.65 18.23
CA LYS A 321 23.68 -26.95 18.45
C LYS A 321 22.18 -26.76 18.68
N LEU A 322 21.37 -27.45 17.89
CA LEU A 322 19.91 -27.42 17.94
C LEU A 322 19.37 -28.51 18.86
N ALA A 323 18.14 -28.33 19.35
CA ALA A 323 17.46 -29.31 20.21
C ALA A 323 17.27 -30.68 19.55
N SER A 324 17.29 -30.76 18.22
CA SER A 324 17.26 -32.03 17.48
C SER A 324 18.64 -32.71 17.35
N GLY A 325 19.68 -32.21 18.02
CA GLY A 325 21.06 -32.71 17.92
C GLY A 325 21.83 -32.29 16.66
N LYS A 326 21.21 -31.54 15.74
CA LYS A 326 21.85 -31.01 14.53
C LYS A 326 22.61 -29.71 14.82
N THR A 327 23.56 -29.35 13.95
CA THR A 327 24.26 -28.05 14.01
C THR A 327 23.69 -27.09 12.97
N SER A 328 23.48 -25.84 13.36
CA SER A 328 22.99 -24.79 12.47
C SER A 328 24.01 -24.46 11.36
N LEU A 329 23.47 -24.16 10.18
CA LEU A 329 24.28 -23.77 9.02
C LEU A 329 24.42 -22.26 8.93
N LYS A 330 25.60 -21.82 8.47
CA LYS A 330 25.82 -20.42 8.11
C LYS A 330 25.01 -20.07 6.86
N VAL A 331 24.14 -19.06 6.94
CA VAL A 331 23.35 -18.57 5.81
C VAL A 331 23.88 -17.20 5.40
N ILE A 332 24.42 -17.14 4.19
CA ILE A 332 24.88 -15.90 3.55
C ILE A 332 24.18 -15.83 2.20
N PRO A 333 23.37 -14.79 1.91
CA PRO A 333 22.76 -14.60 0.61
C PRO A 333 23.80 -14.58 -0.52
N ALA A 334 23.41 -15.01 -1.73
CA ALA A 334 24.35 -15.22 -2.83
C ALA A 334 24.99 -13.93 -3.36
N ASP A 335 24.27 -12.81 -3.28
CA ASP A 335 24.74 -11.47 -3.63
C ASP A 335 25.85 -10.97 -2.70
N HIS A 336 25.78 -11.26 -1.40
CA HIS A 336 26.76 -10.86 -0.39
C HIS A 336 28.16 -11.48 -0.60
N ARG A 337 28.25 -12.55 -1.40
CA ARG A 337 29.52 -13.22 -1.71
C ARG A 337 30.25 -12.60 -2.90
N LYS A 338 29.62 -11.64 -3.59
CA LYS A 338 30.18 -11.00 -4.79
C LYS A 338 30.97 -9.74 -4.41
N PRO A 339 32.12 -9.47 -5.05
CA PRO A 339 32.91 -8.26 -4.78
C PRO A 339 32.13 -6.95 -4.97
N GLN A 340 31.15 -6.94 -5.87
CA GLN A 340 30.33 -5.77 -6.20
C GLN A 340 29.23 -5.48 -5.17
N TRP A 341 29.02 -6.33 -4.16
CA TRP A 341 27.97 -6.12 -3.15
C TRP A 341 28.09 -4.75 -2.46
N SER A 342 29.31 -4.33 -2.16
CA SER A 342 29.60 -3.06 -1.49
C SER A 342 29.04 -1.85 -2.25
N SER A 343 29.05 -1.87 -3.59
CA SER A 343 28.50 -0.80 -4.42
C SER A 343 27.04 -1.01 -4.83
N GLN A 344 26.49 -2.22 -4.69
CA GLN A 344 25.14 -2.58 -5.17
C GLN A 344 24.06 -2.62 -4.08
N HIS A 345 24.44 -2.79 -2.80
CA HIS A 345 23.44 -2.92 -1.72
C HIS A 345 22.61 -1.64 -1.50
N GLY A 346 23.19 -0.46 -1.71
CA GLY A 346 22.52 0.83 -1.54
C GLY A 346 21.33 1.03 -2.49
N PRO A 347 21.53 0.92 -3.83
CA PRO A 347 20.44 0.97 -4.79
C PRO A 347 19.34 -0.07 -4.54
N LEU A 348 19.73 -1.28 -4.10
CA LEU A 348 18.80 -2.34 -3.72
C LEU A 348 17.94 -1.92 -2.51
N PHE A 349 18.55 -1.39 -1.45
CA PHE A 349 17.84 -0.86 -0.29
C PHE A 349 16.86 0.26 -0.66
N LEU A 350 17.29 1.25 -1.46
CA LEU A 350 16.43 2.36 -1.90
C LEU A 350 15.27 1.91 -2.78
N ALA A 351 15.50 0.90 -3.62
CA ALA A 351 14.44 0.28 -4.41
C ALA A 351 13.52 -0.64 -3.59
N GLN A 352 13.77 -0.77 -2.27
CA GLN A 352 13.11 -1.73 -1.37
C GLN A 352 13.22 -3.17 -1.87
N LYS A 353 14.32 -3.47 -2.59
CA LYS A 353 14.65 -4.76 -3.16
C LYS A 353 15.69 -5.43 -2.26
N GLY A 354 15.23 -6.37 -1.44
CA GLY A 354 16.08 -7.09 -0.50
C GLY A 354 15.56 -6.97 0.91
N GLN A 355 15.38 -8.11 1.58
CA GLN A 355 14.84 -8.15 2.94
C GLN A 355 15.98 -8.02 3.97
N CYS A 356 16.78 -6.95 3.86
CA CYS A 356 18.01 -6.75 4.64
C CYS A 356 17.75 -6.81 6.15
N ALA A 357 16.63 -6.22 6.59
CA ALA A 357 16.22 -6.14 7.98
C ALA A 357 15.89 -7.51 8.63
N ILE A 358 15.79 -8.58 7.84
CA ILE A 358 15.66 -9.96 8.38
C ILE A 358 16.91 -10.34 9.16
N CYS A 359 18.09 -9.98 8.63
CA CYS A 359 19.37 -10.41 9.17
C CYS A 359 20.19 -9.27 9.78
N HIS A 360 19.90 -8.02 9.37
CA HIS A 360 20.63 -6.84 9.80
C HIS A 360 19.75 -5.90 10.61
N ASP A 361 20.33 -5.25 11.61
CA ASP A 361 19.73 -4.18 12.39
C ASP A 361 20.36 -2.82 12.06
N SER A 362 19.82 -1.74 12.64
CA SER A 362 20.35 -0.38 12.43
C SER A 362 21.85 -0.29 12.79
N LYS A 363 22.29 -1.00 13.83
CA LYS A 363 23.70 -1.04 14.24
C LYS A 363 24.59 -1.66 13.16
N SER A 364 24.10 -2.66 12.44
CA SER A 364 24.81 -3.28 11.32
C SER A 364 25.10 -2.26 10.23
N CYS A 365 24.12 -1.43 9.86
CA CYS A 365 24.29 -0.37 8.88
C CYS A 365 25.31 0.68 9.36
N GLN A 366 25.23 1.05 10.64
CA GLN A 366 26.10 2.03 11.29
C GLN A 366 27.57 1.60 11.38
N THR A 367 27.91 0.34 11.09
CA THR A 367 29.32 -0.06 10.98
C THR A 367 30.04 0.65 9.83
N CYS A 368 29.32 1.00 8.76
CA CYS A 368 29.85 1.77 7.64
C CYS A 368 29.12 3.11 7.45
N HIS A 369 27.80 3.15 7.64
CA HIS A 369 26.97 4.33 7.51
C HIS A 369 26.88 5.09 8.84
N GLN A 370 27.94 5.87 9.16
CA GLN A 370 27.99 6.71 10.38
C GLN A 370 26.92 7.82 10.40
N THR A 371 26.25 8.03 9.27
CA THR A 371 25.16 8.99 9.10
C THR A 371 23.89 8.27 8.68
N THR A 372 22.73 8.83 9.02
CA THR A 372 21.45 8.30 8.55
C THR A 372 21.35 8.40 7.04
N MET A 373 20.93 7.31 6.39
CA MET A 373 20.79 7.18 4.94
C MET A 373 19.34 6.79 4.55
N PRO A 374 18.75 7.42 3.52
CA PRO A 374 19.25 8.60 2.81
C PRO A 374 19.43 9.79 3.77
N HIS A 375 20.40 10.67 3.47
CA HIS A 375 20.63 11.85 4.30
C HIS A 375 19.32 12.64 4.47
N PRO A 376 19.01 13.12 5.68
CA PRO A 376 17.79 13.87 5.92
C PRO A 376 17.78 15.17 5.11
N THR A 377 16.60 15.71 4.81
CA THR A 377 16.44 16.89 3.94
C THR A 377 17.09 18.15 4.51
N ASP A 378 17.31 18.21 5.83
CA ASP A 378 18.00 19.27 6.54
C ASP A 378 19.53 19.03 6.69
N TRP A 379 20.05 17.94 6.12
CA TRP A 379 21.44 17.52 6.26
C TRP A 379 22.45 18.62 5.94
N LEU A 380 22.25 19.38 4.86
CA LEU A 380 23.16 20.47 4.49
C LEU A 380 23.29 21.53 5.59
N ALA A 381 22.23 21.81 6.34
CA ALA A 381 22.25 22.75 7.45
C ALA A 381 22.79 22.12 8.75
N ALA A 382 22.59 20.82 8.93
CA ALA A 382 22.94 20.10 10.15
C ALA A 382 24.37 19.53 10.17
N HIS A 383 24.94 19.17 9.02
CA HIS A 383 26.17 18.36 8.96
C HIS A 383 27.40 19.05 9.60
N ALA A 384 27.48 20.38 9.54
CA ALA A 384 28.57 21.13 10.16
C ALA A 384 28.54 21.08 11.71
N LYS A 385 27.38 20.77 12.31
CA LYS A 385 27.17 20.72 13.76
C LYS A 385 27.22 19.29 14.32
N SER A 386 27.30 18.28 13.44
CA SER A 386 27.32 16.88 13.82
C SER A 386 28.64 16.51 14.49
N LYS A 387 28.61 16.32 15.82
CA LYS A 387 29.77 15.84 16.58
C LYS A 387 30.11 14.41 16.18
N GLY A 388 31.38 14.15 15.90
CA GLY A 388 31.88 12.80 15.63
C GLY A 388 31.88 12.37 14.16
N LEU A 389 31.49 13.26 13.24
CA LEU A 389 31.65 13.02 11.80
C LEU A 389 32.88 13.75 11.27
N SER A 390 33.71 13.02 10.55
CA SER A 390 34.96 13.50 9.97
C SER A 390 34.94 13.34 8.45
N GLY A 391 35.78 14.11 7.75
CA GLY A 391 35.92 14.00 6.29
C GLY A 391 36.15 12.56 5.79
N PRO A 392 36.96 11.71 6.46
CA PRO A 392 37.07 10.28 6.15
C PRO A 392 35.75 9.49 6.17
N ASP A 393 34.80 9.81 7.05
CA ASP A 393 33.52 9.10 7.14
C ASP A 393 32.68 9.35 5.88
N CYS A 394 32.75 10.56 5.33
CA CYS A 394 32.11 10.91 4.07
C CYS A 394 32.76 10.18 2.88
N LYS A 395 34.07 9.90 2.94
CA LYS A 395 34.84 9.24 1.87
C LYS A 395 34.52 7.76 1.68
N VAL A 396 33.77 7.16 2.62
CA VAL A 396 33.20 5.82 2.44
C VAL A 396 32.30 5.78 1.20
N CYS A 397 31.60 6.89 0.90
CA CYS A 397 30.69 6.99 -0.24
C CYS A 397 31.09 8.10 -1.24
N HIS A 398 31.54 9.27 -0.76
CA HIS A 398 31.91 10.42 -1.58
C HIS A 398 33.42 10.47 -1.82
N LYS A 399 33.88 9.87 -2.93
CA LYS A 399 35.30 9.80 -3.28
C LYS A 399 35.84 11.12 -3.84
N GLU A 400 35.00 11.87 -4.55
CA GLU A 400 35.34 13.16 -5.16
C GLU A 400 35.36 14.25 -4.08
N ARG A 401 36.55 14.82 -3.84
CA ARG A 401 36.74 15.85 -2.81
C ARG A 401 36.17 17.20 -3.24
N GLU A 402 36.10 17.41 -4.54
CA GLU A 402 35.75 18.63 -5.24
C GLU A 402 34.31 19.04 -4.94
N ALA A 403 33.39 18.08 -4.89
CA ALA A 403 31.99 18.31 -4.53
C ALA A 403 31.82 18.87 -3.11
N CYS A 404 32.71 18.52 -2.17
CA CYS A 404 32.73 19.13 -0.85
C CYS A 404 33.30 20.55 -0.91
N GLN A 405 34.38 20.76 -1.66
CA GLN A 405 35.04 22.06 -1.76
C GLN A 405 34.17 23.12 -2.42
N ASP A 406 33.25 22.73 -3.31
CA ASP A 406 32.37 23.70 -3.99
C ASP A 406 31.60 24.58 -3.01
N CYS A 407 30.95 23.97 -2.03
CA CYS A 407 30.22 24.68 -0.99
C CYS A 407 31.14 25.23 0.10
N HIS A 408 32.17 24.46 0.52
CA HIS A 408 33.08 24.89 1.59
C HIS A 408 34.00 26.06 1.19
N HIS A 409 34.25 26.26 -0.09
CA HIS A 409 34.98 27.41 -0.62
C HIS A 409 34.09 28.45 -1.32
N ALA A 410 32.77 28.25 -1.41
CA ALA A 410 31.85 29.16 -2.08
C ALA A 410 32.01 30.61 -1.61
N THR A 411 32.21 30.82 -0.31
CA THR A 411 32.35 32.15 0.31
C THR A 411 33.73 32.78 0.11
N VAL A 412 34.72 32.01 -0.34
CA VAL A 412 36.10 32.46 -0.55
C VAL A 412 36.52 32.42 -2.02
N ARG A 413 35.63 32.12 -2.97
CA ARG A 413 35.98 32.06 -4.41
C ARG A 413 36.52 33.39 -4.95
N SER A 414 35.91 34.49 -4.53
CA SER A 414 36.25 35.84 -4.99
C SER A 414 37.16 36.60 -4.02
N VAL A 415 37.63 35.96 -2.95
CA VAL A 415 38.57 36.62 -2.03
C VAL A 415 39.99 36.47 -2.56
N GLU A 416 40.82 37.47 -2.25
CA GLU A 416 42.23 37.46 -2.60
C GLU A 416 42.94 36.25 -1.97
N LEU A 417 43.76 35.55 -2.75
CA LEU A 417 44.54 34.39 -2.33
C LEU A 417 45.77 34.84 -1.51
N VAL A 418 45.53 35.11 -0.24
CA VAL A 418 46.56 35.57 0.72
C VAL A 418 46.40 34.84 2.05
N ALA A 419 47.51 34.69 2.77
CA ALA A 419 47.56 33.92 4.02
C ALA A 419 46.45 34.30 5.03
N LYS A 420 46.16 35.60 5.18
CA LYS A 420 45.13 36.11 6.10
C LYS A 420 43.74 35.51 5.87
N ASN A 421 43.40 35.16 4.62
CA ASN A 421 42.07 34.68 4.26
C ASN A 421 41.96 33.14 4.40
N CYS A 422 43.05 32.42 4.15
CA CYS A 422 43.00 30.95 4.05
C CYS A 422 43.45 30.24 5.33
N VAL A 423 44.41 30.80 6.05
CA VAL A 423 45.07 30.17 7.20
C VAL A 423 44.13 29.95 8.40
N LYS A 424 43.07 30.76 8.51
CA LYS A 424 42.06 30.60 9.56
C LYS A 424 41.36 29.25 9.47
N CYS A 425 41.10 28.78 8.24
CA CYS A 425 40.47 27.48 7.98
C CYS A 425 41.50 26.37 7.71
N HIS A 426 42.69 26.73 7.21
CA HIS A 426 43.79 25.81 6.90
C HIS A 426 45.09 26.20 7.62
N PRO A 427 45.23 25.90 8.92
CA PRO A 427 46.41 26.27 9.71
C PRO A 427 47.73 25.73 9.14
N GLU A 428 47.66 24.61 8.40
CA GLU A 428 48.80 23.97 7.73
C GLU A 428 49.50 24.88 6.71
N MET A 429 48.78 25.83 6.12
CA MET A 429 49.31 26.80 5.16
C MET A 429 50.26 27.84 5.79
N LYS A 430 50.46 27.83 7.12
CA LYS A 430 51.48 28.66 7.80
C LYS A 430 52.90 28.09 7.67
N LYS A 431 53.06 26.84 7.23
CA LYS A 431 54.36 26.17 7.25
C LYS A 431 55.32 26.79 6.23
N GLU A 432 56.56 26.95 6.65
CA GLU A 432 57.67 27.42 5.82
C GLU A 432 58.79 26.36 5.78
N PRO A 433 59.37 26.06 4.60
CA PRO A 433 58.93 26.53 3.29
C PRO A 433 57.56 25.97 2.92
N ALA A 434 56.73 26.74 2.20
CA ALA A 434 55.39 26.31 1.78
C ALA A 434 55.38 24.96 1.02
N THR A 435 56.46 24.61 0.33
CA THR A 435 56.65 23.31 -0.35
C THR A 435 56.75 22.11 0.60
N SER A 436 56.88 22.32 1.92
CA SER A 436 56.89 21.24 2.92
C SER A 436 55.47 20.77 3.35
N ILE A 437 54.42 21.40 2.83
CA ILE A 437 53.04 21.04 3.14
C ILE A 437 52.68 19.74 2.42
N LYS A 438 52.29 18.70 3.17
CA LYS A 438 51.97 17.36 2.63
C LYS A 438 50.78 17.34 1.66
N ASN A 439 49.85 18.28 1.80
CA ASN A 439 48.70 18.38 0.90
C ASN A 439 49.07 19.31 -0.26
N ALA A 440 49.19 18.75 -1.47
CA ALA A 440 49.62 19.47 -2.67
C ALA A 440 48.80 20.75 -2.93
N GLY A 441 47.47 20.68 -2.93
CA GLY A 441 46.63 21.88 -3.15
C GLY A 441 46.81 22.95 -2.08
N LEU A 442 47.09 22.58 -0.81
CA LEU A 442 47.40 23.57 0.23
C LEU A 442 48.80 24.17 0.04
N ALA A 443 49.77 23.37 -0.42
CA ALA A 443 51.11 23.84 -0.76
C ALA A 443 51.05 24.83 -1.93
N GLU A 444 50.29 24.50 -2.97
CA GLU A 444 50.04 25.35 -4.14
C GLU A 444 49.44 26.69 -3.75
N HIS A 445 48.42 26.72 -2.90
CA HIS A 445 47.87 28.00 -2.44
C HIS A 445 48.92 28.81 -1.66
N ALA A 446 49.66 28.17 -0.75
CA ALA A 446 50.61 28.85 0.11
C ALA A 446 51.79 29.47 -0.65
N VAL A 447 52.32 28.80 -1.69
CA VAL A 447 53.42 29.36 -2.52
C VAL A 447 52.98 30.60 -3.31
N HIS A 448 51.68 30.79 -3.53
CA HIS A 448 51.12 31.90 -4.31
C HIS A 448 50.62 33.08 -3.47
N PHE A 449 50.71 33.04 -2.14
CA PHE A 449 50.20 34.13 -1.29
C PHE A 449 50.86 35.50 -1.51
N LYS A 450 52.02 35.56 -2.16
CA LYS A 450 52.73 36.81 -2.48
C LYS A 450 52.61 37.23 -3.95
N VAL A 451 51.78 36.56 -4.75
CA VAL A 451 51.62 36.87 -6.18
C VAL A 451 50.95 38.22 -6.38
N ALA A 452 49.92 38.55 -5.60
CA ALA A 452 49.21 39.81 -5.71
C ALA A 452 50.15 41.03 -5.52
N GLU A 453 51.03 40.96 -4.52
CA GLU A 453 52.07 41.97 -4.26
C GLU A 453 53.03 42.12 -5.44
N LYS A 454 53.49 41.00 -6.01
CA LYS A 454 54.42 41.01 -7.17
C LYS A 454 53.76 41.53 -8.46
N LYS A 455 52.48 41.23 -8.67
CA LYS A 455 51.71 41.58 -9.88
C LYS A 455 51.13 43.00 -9.82
N GLY A 456 51.05 43.60 -8.62
CA GLY A 456 50.42 44.90 -8.40
C GLY A 456 48.90 44.91 -8.59
N LYS A 457 48.26 43.73 -8.58
CA LYS A 457 46.80 43.57 -8.68
C LYS A 457 46.35 42.32 -7.92
N PRO A 458 45.07 42.25 -7.47
CA PRO A 458 44.56 41.09 -6.75
C PRO A 458 44.79 39.78 -7.51
N TYR A 459 45.10 38.72 -6.77
CA TYR A 459 45.22 37.36 -7.28
C TYR A 459 44.15 36.50 -6.60
N VAL A 460 43.20 35.98 -7.36
CA VAL A 460 42.01 35.29 -6.84
C VAL A 460 41.93 33.85 -7.36
N CYS A 461 41.07 33.02 -6.75
CA CYS A 461 40.94 31.61 -7.11
C CYS A 461 40.55 31.42 -8.60
N ASP A 462 39.75 32.33 -9.15
CA ASP A 462 39.32 32.29 -10.55
C ASP A 462 40.46 32.56 -11.56
N ASP A 463 41.60 33.12 -11.12
CA ASP A 463 42.78 33.25 -11.97
C ASP A 463 43.45 31.89 -12.26
N CYS A 464 43.20 30.87 -11.43
CA CYS A 464 43.78 29.52 -11.57
C CYS A 464 42.74 28.45 -11.91
N HIS A 465 41.56 28.52 -11.28
CA HIS A 465 40.56 27.47 -11.37
C HIS A 465 39.53 27.76 -12.47
N ILE A 466 39.85 27.37 -13.71
CA ILE A 466 38.93 27.44 -14.85
C ILE A 466 37.75 26.47 -14.59
N GLY A 467 36.58 27.02 -14.27
CA GLY A 467 35.37 26.24 -13.95
C GLY A 467 34.83 26.40 -12.51
N PHE A 468 35.53 27.14 -11.63
CA PHE A 468 34.98 27.57 -10.33
C PHE A 468 34.01 28.77 -10.43
N GLY A 469 33.94 29.43 -11.60
CA GLY A 469 33.06 30.55 -11.91
C GLY A 469 31.60 30.14 -12.19
N SER A 470 30.70 31.12 -12.19
CA SER A 470 29.22 31.00 -12.25
C SER A 470 28.62 30.26 -13.46
N THR A 471 29.42 29.84 -14.44
CA THR A 471 28.96 29.20 -15.69
C THR A 471 29.07 27.67 -15.71
N GLY A 472 29.72 27.04 -14.71
CA GLY A 472 29.64 25.59 -14.47
C GLY A 472 30.20 24.66 -15.57
N VAL A 473 31.00 25.16 -16.51
CA VAL A 473 31.63 24.30 -17.53
C VAL A 473 32.87 23.62 -16.93
N ARG A 474 32.70 22.35 -16.59
CA ARG A 474 33.72 21.46 -16.01
C ARG A 474 34.49 20.72 -17.11
N VAL A 475 35.82 20.74 -17.05
CA VAL A 475 36.68 19.89 -17.90
C VAL A 475 37.50 18.96 -17.01
N ASP A 476 36.99 17.75 -16.77
CA ASP A 476 37.75 16.72 -16.07
C ASP A 476 38.85 16.17 -16.99
N ASN A 477 40.12 16.20 -16.54
CA ASN A 477 41.19 15.49 -17.21
C ASN A 477 41.46 14.16 -16.49
N PRO A 478 41.00 13.02 -17.02
CA PRO A 478 41.18 11.71 -16.38
C PRO A 478 42.65 11.24 -16.29
N LEU A 479 43.60 11.93 -16.93
CA LEU A 479 45.03 11.55 -16.93
C LEU A 479 45.87 12.23 -15.84
N THR A 480 45.44 13.37 -15.29
CA THR A 480 46.27 14.19 -14.38
C THR A 480 45.71 14.33 -12.96
N GLY A 481 44.48 13.86 -12.71
CA GLY A 481 43.87 13.96 -11.38
C GLY A 481 43.51 15.42 -11.02
N PRO A 482 43.46 15.80 -9.72
CA PRO A 482 42.90 17.09 -9.27
C PRO A 482 43.74 18.33 -9.62
N HIS A 483 44.86 18.20 -10.33
CA HIS A 483 45.73 19.31 -10.74
C HIS A 483 45.65 19.49 -12.27
N ASP A 484 44.85 20.46 -12.72
CA ASP A 484 44.84 20.84 -14.13
C ASP A 484 46.10 21.65 -14.48
N MET A 485 47.08 20.96 -15.06
CA MET A 485 48.40 21.54 -15.37
C MET A 485 48.37 22.66 -16.41
N ARG A 486 47.25 22.87 -17.12
CA ARG A 486 47.11 23.95 -18.11
C ARG A 486 47.29 25.33 -17.47
N GLY A 487 46.59 25.56 -16.35
CA GLY A 487 46.67 26.84 -15.63
C GLY A 487 48.07 27.15 -15.10
N CYS A 488 48.85 26.13 -14.73
CA CYS A 488 50.23 26.29 -14.33
C CYS A 488 51.10 26.82 -15.48
N TYR A 489 50.97 26.25 -16.68
CA TYR A 489 51.77 26.62 -17.84
C TYR A 489 51.34 27.95 -18.48
N ASP A 490 50.13 28.42 -18.25
CA ASP A 490 49.69 29.77 -18.67
C ASP A 490 50.52 30.88 -17.99
N CYS A 491 51.12 30.59 -16.82
CA CYS A 491 51.98 31.53 -16.10
C CYS A 491 53.45 31.10 -16.07
N HIS A 492 53.75 29.85 -15.71
CA HIS A 492 55.11 29.36 -15.51
C HIS A 492 55.81 29.03 -16.83
N GLY A 493 56.79 29.85 -17.19
CA GLY A 493 57.50 29.76 -18.48
C GLY A 493 56.87 30.56 -19.62
N SER A 494 55.69 31.16 -19.38
CA SER A 494 54.95 31.95 -20.37
C SER A 494 55.33 33.43 -20.32
N LEU A 495 55.23 34.11 -21.48
CA LEU A 495 55.49 35.54 -21.63
C LEU A 495 54.18 36.33 -21.64
N ASP A 496 54.18 37.53 -21.06
CA ASP A 496 53.07 38.48 -21.15
C ASP A 496 53.02 39.17 -22.54
N ILE A 497 52.01 40.00 -22.78
CA ILE A 497 51.84 40.74 -24.04
C ILE A 497 52.98 41.73 -24.37
N ARG A 498 53.89 41.98 -23.43
CA ARG A 498 55.08 42.82 -23.59
C ARG A 498 56.36 41.99 -23.68
N ASN A 499 56.24 40.67 -23.89
CA ASN A 499 57.32 39.70 -23.92
C ASN A 499 58.10 39.58 -22.60
N ILE A 500 57.45 39.84 -21.46
CA ILE A 500 58.07 39.69 -20.13
C ILE A 500 57.64 38.34 -19.53
N LEU A 501 58.60 37.56 -19.02
CA LEU A 501 58.33 36.29 -18.35
C LEU A 501 57.38 36.50 -17.15
N ILE A 502 56.24 35.81 -17.17
CA ILE A 502 55.18 35.93 -16.17
C ILE A 502 55.62 35.28 -14.86
N ALA A 503 56.08 34.03 -14.92
CA ALA A 503 56.61 33.31 -13.77
C ALA A 503 57.78 32.38 -14.18
N PRO A 504 58.78 32.19 -13.31
CA PRO A 504 59.93 31.32 -13.58
C PRO A 504 59.53 29.83 -13.59
N TRP A 505 60.46 28.96 -14.01
CA TRP A 505 60.35 27.49 -14.00
C TRP A 505 59.45 26.92 -15.11
N PRO A 506 59.90 26.95 -16.39
CA PRO A 506 59.15 26.33 -17.48
C PRO A 506 59.16 24.80 -17.38
N GLY A 507 58.07 24.17 -17.84
CA GLY A 507 58.01 22.73 -18.06
C GLY A 507 58.30 21.90 -16.80
N SER A 508 59.15 20.88 -16.95
CA SER A 508 59.44 19.90 -15.89
C SER A 508 60.20 20.47 -14.68
N GLU A 509 60.82 21.66 -14.80
CA GLU A 509 61.49 22.31 -13.67
C GLU A 509 60.48 22.74 -12.59
N LEU A 510 59.26 23.16 -12.98
CA LEU A 510 58.19 23.45 -12.04
C LEU A 510 57.84 22.21 -11.19
N CYS A 511 57.69 21.07 -11.86
CA CYS A 511 57.32 19.81 -11.21
C CYS A 511 58.34 19.42 -10.13
N ARG A 512 59.65 19.56 -10.42
CA ARG A 512 60.74 19.24 -9.47
C ARG A 512 60.77 20.16 -8.25
N ARG A 513 60.30 21.40 -8.40
CA ARG A 513 60.25 22.40 -7.31
C ARG A 513 59.07 22.15 -6.37
N CYS A 514 57.94 21.72 -6.90
CA CYS A 514 56.75 21.39 -6.10
C CYS A 514 56.79 19.96 -5.53
N HIS A 515 57.48 19.04 -6.20
CA HIS A 515 57.59 17.63 -5.80
C HIS A 515 59.03 17.24 -5.47
N THR A 516 59.53 17.73 -4.34
CA THR A 516 60.89 17.40 -3.87
C THR A 516 61.03 15.94 -3.41
N ASP A 517 59.92 15.24 -3.22
CA ASP A 517 59.80 13.85 -2.81
C ASP A 517 59.73 12.86 -3.98
N LEU A 518 59.40 13.33 -5.19
CA LEU A 518 59.47 12.54 -6.40
C LEU A 518 60.94 12.32 -6.77
N LYS A 519 61.47 11.13 -6.46
CA LYS A 519 62.72 10.63 -7.04
C LYS A 519 62.48 10.33 -8.54
N LEU A 520 62.42 11.37 -9.36
CA LEU A 520 62.35 11.28 -10.83
C LEU A 520 63.73 11.15 -11.44
#